data_AF-A0A972N1N6-F1
#
_entry.id   AF-A0A972N1N6-F1
#
_cell.length_a   1.000
_cell.length_b   1.000
_cell.length_c   1.000
_cell.angle_alpha   90.00
_cell.angle_beta   90.00
_cell.angle_gamma   90.00
#
_symmetry.space_group_name_H-M   'P 1'
#
loop_
_entity.id
_entity.type
_entity.pdbx_description
1 polymer ?
#
loop_
_entity_poly.entity_id
_entity_poly.type
_entity_poly.pdbx_seq_one_letter_code
_entity_poly.pdbx_strand_id
1 'polypeptide(L)'
;MKRSALWILFLGFALFGAQIDVDLLTKIAKKDPSDIKTRLLLAKYHIQKHNYDKADIYISQILKNDPKNKIAKELQKKLKRIKVLNELLKEYGVKNPDDKKEIEKLFQKLFQNREYKKVTIFYKLLSSQNISLNDKSKLISLRSFLKIGEIKEAQNLKESIKTPLYRYEAKGDIYFYKKDYPKAKQNYIKALKISYDKDTLANLL
;
A
#
# COMPACT_ATOMS: atom_id res chain seq x y z
N MET A 1 16.72 -40.32 -30.30
CA MET A 1 16.55 -38.86 -30.12
C MET A 1 15.18 -38.56 -29.50
N LYS A 2 15.10 -38.41 -28.17
CA LYS A 2 13.85 -38.06 -27.45
C LYS A 2 14.19 -37.30 -26.15
N ARG A 3 14.53 -36.02 -26.22
CA ARG A 3 14.67 -35.13 -25.05
C ARG A 3 14.56 -33.65 -25.46
N SER A 4 13.37 -33.19 -25.81
CA SER A 4 13.17 -31.74 -26.08
C SER A 4 11.72 -31.25 -26.03
N ALA A 5 10.79 -32.00 -25.44
CA ALA A 5 9.39 -31.56 -25.31
C ALA A 5 8.92 -31.30 -23.85
N LEU A 6 9.76 -31.55 -22.84
CA LEU A 6 9.36 -31.44 -21.43
C LEU A 6 9.60 -30.06 -20.79
N TRP A 7 10.27 -29.14 -21.49
CA TRP A 7 10.63 -27.82 -20.92
C TRP A 7 9.67 -26.68 -21.28
N ILE A 8 8.75 -26.88 -22.22
CA ILE A 8 7.80 -25.82 -22.64
C ILE A 8 6.57 -25.76 -21.73
N LEU A 9 6.28 -26.81 -20.96
CA LEU A 9 5.13 -26.85 -20.05
C LEU A 9 5.35 -26.12 -18.70
N PHE A 10 6.59 -25.74 -18.35
CA PHE A 10 6.87 -25.00 -17.11
C PHE A 10 6.87 -23.47 -17.29
N LEU A 11 6.93 -22.95 -18.52
CA LEU A 11 6.89 -21.51 -18.78
C LEU A 11 5.47 -20.93 -18.92
N GLY A 12 4.46 -21.78 -19.17
CA GLY A 12 3.06 -21.35 -19.31
C GLY A 12 2.33 -21.08 -17.99
N PHE A 13 2.80 -21.64 -16.88
CA PHE A 13 2.13 -21.56 -15.57
C PHE A 13 2.35 -20.21 -14.84
N ALA A 14 3.31 -19.41 -15.30
CA ALA A 14 3.66 -18.13 -14.67
C ALA A 14 2.82 -16.95 -15.21
N LEU A 15 2.09 -17.10 -16.31
CA LEU A 15 1.46 -15.98 -17.03
C LEU A 15 -0.07 -16.01 -17.04
N PHE A 16 -0.71 -17.10 -16.64
CA PHE A 16 -2.15 -17.14 -16.36
C PHE A 16 -2.33 -17.33 -14.85
N GLY A 17 -2.88 -16.34 -14.16
CA GLY A 17 -3.13 -16.42 -12.72
C GLY A 17 -3.92 -17.68 -12.40
N ALA A 18 -3.25 -18.70 -11.85
CA ALA A 18 -3.89 -19.93 -11.44
C ALA A 18 -5.00 -19.56 -10.44
N GLN A 19 -6.24 -19.65 -10.89
CA GLN A 19 -7.40 -19.43 -10.04
C GLN A 19 -7.37 -20.57 -9.03
N ILE A 20 -6.96 -20.25 -7.80
CA ILE A 20 -6.89 -21.22 -6.71
C ILE A 20 -8.27 -21.86 -6.58
N ASP A 21 -8.35 -23.18 -6.76
CA ASP A 21 -9.56 -23.94 -6.49
C ASP A 21 -9.72 -24.08 -4.98
N VAL A 22 -10.42 -23.10 -4.41
CA VAL A 22 -10.67 -23.01 -2.97
C VAL A 22 -11.52 -24.16 -2.48
N ASP A 23 -12.42 -24.67 -3.30
CA ASP A 23 -13.30 -25.77 -2.91
C ASP A 23 -12.51 -27.06 -2.79
N LEU A 24 -11.58 -27.31 -3.73
CA LEU A 24 -10.62 -28.40 -3.63
C LEU A 24 -9.72 -28.24 -2.41
N LEU A 25 -9.12 -27.07 -2.20
CA LEU A 25 -8.28 -26.83 -1.02
C LEU A 25 -9.06 -27.01 0.29
N THR A 26 -10.31 -26.58 0.33
CA THR A 26 -11.19 -26.74 1.51
C THR A 26 -11.48 -28.22 1.76
N LYS A 27 -11.73 -29.01 0.71
CA LYS A 27 -11.90 -30.47 0.81
C LYS A 27 -10.64 -31.15 1.32
N ILE A 28 -9.46 -30.74 0.83
CA ILE A 28 -8.16 -31.26 1.29
C ILE A 28 -7.96 -30.92 2.77
N ALA A 29 -8.18 -29.66 3.17
CA ALA A 29 -8.02 -29.23 4.56
C ALA A 29 -8.95 -29.97 5.54
N LYS A 30 -10.15 -30.36 5.08
CA LYS A 30 -11.08 -31.19 5.88
C LYS A 30 -10.60 -32.63 6.02
N LYS A 31 -10.03 -33.22 4.96
CA LYS A 31 -9.50 -34.59 4.98
C LYS A 31 -8.21 -34.70 5.78
N ASP A 32 -7.38 -33.66 5.75
CA ASP A 32 -6.14 -33.59 6.52
C ASP A 32 -6.12 -32.36 7.47
N PRO A 33 -6.55 -32.57 8.74
CA PRO A 33 -6.47 -31.58 9.81
C PRO A 33 -5.06 -31.04 10.11
N SER A 34 -4.01 -31.75 9.65
CA SER A 34 -2.61 -31.42 9.93
C SER A 34 -1.90 -30.74 8.76
N ASP A 35 -2.48 -30.72 7.56
CA ASP A 35 -1.91 -30.05 6.39
C ASP A 35 -1.81 -28.52 6.58
N ILE A 36 -0.63 -28.08 7.03
CA ILE A 36 -0.31 -26.66 7.23
C ILE A 36 -0.25 -25.92 5.89
N LYS A 37 0.23 -26.55 4.82
CA LYS A 37 0.42 -25.88 3.51
C LYS A 37 -0.93 -25.48 2.91
N THR A 38 -1.90 -26.39 2.91
CA THR A 38 -3.26 -26.09 2.41
C THR A 38 -3.93 -24.99 3.24
N ARG A 39 -3.79 -25.01 4.57
CA ARG A 39 -4.32 -23.93 5.42
C ARG A 39 -3.64 -22.59 5.15
N LEU A 40 -2.33 -22.58 4.90
CA LEU A 40 -1.60 -21.36 4.56
C LEU A 40 -2.10 -20.77 3.25
N LEU A 41 -2.40 -21.60 2.25
CA LEU A 41 -2.98 -21.15 0.98
C LEU A 41 -4.38 -20.58 1.19
N LEU A 42 -5.25 -21.26 1.95
CA LEU A 42 -6.59 -20.78 2.29
C LEU A 42 -6.55 -19.45 3.05
N ALA A 43 -5.68 -19.32 4.05
CA ALA A 43 -5.49 -18.07 4.79
C ALA A 43 -5.09 -16.92 3.86
N LYS A 44 -4.09 -17.13 2.98
CA LYS A 44 -3.65 -16.13 2.01
C LYS A 44 -4.76 -15.74 1.04
N TYR A 45 -5.48 -16.73 0.52
CA TYR A 45 -6.62 -16.52 -0.37
C TYR A 45 -7.68 -15.65 0.31
N HIS A 46 -8.06 -15.98 1.55
CA HIS A 46 -9.07 -15.21 2.28
C HIS A 46 -8.61 -13.78 2.62
N ILE A 47 -7.32 -13.56 2.92
CA ILE A 47 -6.77 -12.20 3.04
C ILE A 47 -6.93 -11.42 1.73
N GLN A 48 -6.59 -12.03 0.59
CA GLN A 48 -6.72 -11.39 -0.73
C GLN A 48 -8.18 -11.10 -1.12
N LYS A 49 -9.12 -11.91 -0.64
CA LYS A 49 -10.56 -11.71 -0.85
C LYS A 49 -11.23 -10.88 0.25
N HIS A 50 -10.46 -10.21 1.11
CA HIS A 50 -10.95 -9.39 2.20
C HIS A 50 -11.83 -10.15 3.22
N ASN A 51 -11.78 -11.47 3.20
CA ASN A 51 -12.49 -12.38 4.11
C ASN A 51 -11.66 -12.60 5.38
N TYR A 52 -11.41 -11.52 6.12
CA TYR A 52 -10.45 -11.50 7.23
C TYR A 52 -10.77 -12.47 8.35
N ASP A 53 -12.04 -12.73 8.63
CA ASP A 53 -12.45 -13.67 9.68
C ASP A 53 -12.13 -15.12 9.29
N LYS A 54 -12.40 -15.49 8.03
CA LYS A 54 -12.02 -16.82 7.51
C LYS A 54 -10.50 -16.99 7.52
N ALA A 55 -9.75 -15.95 7.14
CA ALA A 55 -8.30 -15.98 7.22
C ALA A 55 -7.80 -16.23 8.65
N ASP A 56 -8.40 -15.57 9.64
CA ASP A 56 -8.05 -15.70 11.06
C ASP A 56 -8.25 -17.14 11.55
N ILE A 57 -9.35 -17.79 11.14
CA ILE A 57 -9.63 -19.19 11.47
C ILE A 57 -8.50 -20.10 10.99
N TYR A 58 -8.12 -20.00 9.71
CA TYR A 58 -7.05 -20.86 9.17
C TYR A 58 -5.69 -20.58 9.80
N ILE A 59 -5.36 -19.30 10.04
CA ILE A 59 -4.11 -18.91 10.73
C ILE A 59 -4.09 -19.49 12.15
N SER A 60 -5.20 -19.39 12.88
CA SER A 60 -5.33 -19.91 14.25
C SER A 60 -5.19 -21.43 14.28
N GLN A 61 -5.76 -22.14 13.31
CA GLN A 61 -5.59 -23.59 13.18
C GLN A 61 -4.12 -23.97 12.95
N ILE A 62 -3.41 -23.25 12.07
CA ILE A 62 -1.98 -23.49 11.84
C ILE A 62 -1.18 -23.27 13.13
N LEU A 63 -1.40 -22.16 13.82
CA LEU A 63 -0.66 -21.81 15.03
C LEU A 63 -1.02 -22.71 16.23
N LYS A 64 -2.20 -23.34 16.23
CA LYS A 64 -2.56 -24.37 17.21
C LYS A 64 -1.74 -25.65 17.00
N ASN A 65 -1.56 -26.07 15.75
CA ASN A 65 -0.80 -27.28 15.41
C ASN A 65 0.72 -27.05 15.41
N ASP A 66 1.17 -25.89 14.96
CA ASP A 66 2.56 -25.45 14.91
C ASP A 66 2.67 -24.00 15.43
N PRO A 67 2.80 -23.81 16.76
CA PRO A 67 2.93 -22.49 17.37
C PRO A 67 4.19 -21.72 16.97
N LYS A 68 5.17 -22.37 16.34
CA LYS A 68 6.41 -21.74 15.88
C LYS A 68 6.40 -21.44 14.38
N ASN A 69 5.31 -21.73 13.68
CA ASN A 69 5.19 -21.49 12.25
C ASN A 69 5.43 -20.01 11.88
N LYS A 70 6.59 -19.72 11.28
CA LYS A 70 7.00 -18.36 10.95
C LYS A 70 6.04 -17.69 9.97
N ILE A 71 5.55 -18.43 8.98
CA ILE A 71 4.65 -17.90 7.94
C ILE A 71 3.30 -17.52 8.55
N ALA A 72 2.71 -18.40 9.37
CA ALA A 72 1.45 -18.11 10.03
C ALA A 72 1.54 -16.91 10.99
N LYS A 73 2.65 -16.77 11.74
CA LYS A 73 2.89 -15.58 12.57
C LYS A 73 2.96 -14.29 11.74
N GLU A 74 3.63 -14.32 10.60
CA GLU A 74 3.67 -13.17 9.70
C GLU A 74 2.30 -12.84 9.09
N LEU A 75 1.52 -13.86 8.72
CA LEU A 75 0.14 -13.67 8.26
C LEU A 75 -0.76 -13.10 9.37
N GLN A 76 -0.60 -13.56 10.62
CA GLN A 76 -1.33 -13.03 11.78
C GLN A 76 -1.01 -11.56 12.02
N LYS A 77 0.27 -11.18 12.01
CA LYS A 77 0.71 -9.78 12.12
C LYS A 77 0.12 -8.93 11.00
N LYS A 78 0.15 -9.43 9.76
CA LYS A 78 -0.44 -8.74 8.59
C LYS A 78 -1.93 -8.54 8.79
N LEU A 79 -2.67 -9.59 9.16
CA LEU A 79 -4.10 -9.54 9.40
C LEU A 79 -4.47 -8.51 10.48
N LYS A 80 -3.73 -8.50 11.60
CA LYS A 80 -3.91 -7.50 12.66
C LYS A 80 -3.75 -6.07 12.17
N ARG A 81 -2.71 -5.81 11.36
CA ARG A 81 -2.48 -4.47 10.78
C ARG A 81 -3.60 -4.06 9.83
N ILE A 82 -4.12 -4.99 9.03
CA ILE A 82 -5.24 -4.74 8.12
C ILE A 82 -6.51 -4.40 8.92
N LYS A 83 -6.84 -5.20 9.95
CA LYS A 83 -8.00 -4.94 10.82
C LYS A 83 -7.93 -3.55 11.44
N VAL A 84 -6.78 -3.19 12.03
CA VAL A 84 -6.54 -1.85 12.61
C VAL A 84 -6.67 -0.73 11.56
N LEU A 85 -6.10 -0.91 10.37
CA LEU A 85 -6.23 0.08 9.29
C LEU A 85 -7.69 0.27 8.88
N ASN A 86 -8.44 -0.82 8.73
CA ASN A 86 -9.84 -0.76 8.29
C ASN A 86 -10.74 -0.12 9.35
N GLU A 87 -10.54 -0.44 10.63
CA GLU A 87 -11.23 0.22 11.74
C GLU A 87 -10.94 1.72 11.75
N LEU A 88 -9.67 2.09 11.64
CA LEU A 88 -9.26 3.49 11.61
C LEU A 88 -9.81 4.22 10.37
N LEU A 89 -9.81 3.61 9.19
CA LEU A 89 -10.42 4.21 8.00
C LEU A 89 -11.93 4.43 8.20
N LYS A 90 -12.62 3.46 8.78
CA LYS A 90 -14.05 3.54 9.08
C LYS A 90 -14.39 4.66 10.07
N GLU A 91 -13.60 4.84 11.13
CA GLU A 91 -13.77 5.94 12.10
C GLU A 91 -13.71 7.32 11.44
N TYR A 92 -12.96 7.45 10.33
CA TYR A 92 -12.82 8.71 9.59
C TYR A 92 -13.77 8.80 8.38
N GLY A 93 -14.76 7.90 8.31
CA GLY A 93 -15.82 7.92 7.31
C GLY A 93 -15.44 7.34 5.95
N VAL A 94 -14.28 6.67 5.85
CA VAL A 94 -13.93 5.88 4.65
C VAL A 94 -14.67 4.55 4.75
N LYS A 95 -15.71 4.40 3.92
CA LYS A 95 -16.60 3.23 3.94
C LYS A 95 -15.96 2.05 3.24
N ASN A 96 -15.23 2.34 2.17
CA ASN A 96 -14.54 1.33 1.38
C ASN A 96 -13.01 1.56 1.45
N PRO A 97 -12.26 0.74 2.22
CA PRO A 97 -10.80 0.83 2.29
C PRO A 97 -10.07 0.64 0.95
N ASP A 98 -10.74 0.11 -0.07
CA ASP A 98 -10.19 -0.02 -1.42
C ASP A 98 -10.51 1.18 -2.32
N ASP A 99 -11.41 2.07 -1.90
CA ASP A 99 -11.69 3.31 -2.61
C ASP A 99 -10.61 4.35 -2.34
N LYS A 100 -9.65 4.38 -3.26
CA LYS A 100 -8.54 5.33 -3.24
C LYS A 100 -9.02 6.78 -3.22
N LYS A 101 -10.17 7.12 -3.83
CA LYS A 101 -10.67 8.50 -3.83
C LYS A 101 -11.12 8.93 -2.44
N GLU A 102 -11.74 8.03 -1.67
CA GLU A 102 -12.10 8.32 -0.27
C GLU A 102 -10.86 8.52 0.59
N ILE A 103 -9.84 7.68 0.43
CA ILE A 103 -8.55 7.83 1.12
C ILE A 103 -7.88 9.15 0.75
N GLU A 104 -7.86 9.53 -0.53
CA GLU A 104 -7.27 10.79 -0.98
C GLU A 104 -7.98 12.01 -0.36
N LYS A 105 -9.32 11.98 -0.31
CA LYS A 105 -10.12 13.01 0.37
C LYS A 105 -9.80 13.07 1.87
N LEU A 106 -9.63 11.92 2.52
CA LEU A 106 -9.22 11.84 3.92
C LEU A 106 -7.86 12.52 4.14
N PHE A 107 -6.86 12.24 3.31
CA PHE A 107 -5.54 12.86 3.44
C PHE A 107 -5.62 14.38 3.30
N GLN A 108 -6.39 14.87 2.34
CA GLN A 108 -6.63 16.30 2.16
C GLN A 108 -7.30 16.92 3.40
N LYS A 109 -8.37 16.30 3.91
CA LYS A 109 -9.09 16.78 5.10
C LYS A 109 -8.19 16.85 6.33
N LEU A 110 -7.48 15.75 6.63
CA LEU A 110 -6.56 15.70 7.78
C LEU A 110 -5.47 16.75 7.67
N PHE A 111 -4.90 16.96 6.48
CA PHE A 111 -3.87 17.97 6.26
C PHE A 111 -4.40 19.39 6.46
N GLN A 112 -5.60 19.69 5.95
CA GLN A 112 -6.26 20.99 6.13
C GLN A 112 -6.57 21.27 7.60
N ASN A 113 -6.99 20.23 8.34
CA ASN A 113 -7.20 20.29 9.79
C ASN A 113 -5.91 20.33 10.62
N ARG A 114 -4.73 20.34 9.97
CA ARG A 114 -3.40 20.32 10.61
C ARG A 114 -3.14 19.06 11.43
N GLU A 115 -3.87 17.97 11.16
CA GLU A 115 -3.73 16.67 11.80
C GLU A 115 -2.55 15.86 11.22
N TYR A 116 -1.37 16.50 11.13
CA TYR A 116 -0.21 15.97 10.40
C TYR A 116 0.24 14.59 10.91
N LYS A 117 0.23 14.39 12.23
CA LYS A 117 0.59 13.09 12.83
C LYS A 117 -0.33 11.96 12.37
N LYS A 118 -1.62 12.25 12.12
CA LYS A 118 -2.57 11.26 11.61
C LYS A 118 -2.29 10.94 10.15
N VAL A 119 -2.01 11.96 9.32
CA VAL A 119 -1.59 11.75 7.92
C VAL A 119 -0.39 10.80 7.85
N THR A 120 0.63 11.02 8.69
CA THR A 120 1.83 10.18 8.68
C THR A 120 1.57 8.76 9.18
N ILE A 121 0.69 8.58 10.17
CA ILE A 121 0.24 7.26 10.64
C ILE A 121 -0.48 6.51 9.51
N PHE A 122 -1.48 7.13 8.87
CA PHE A 122 -2.20 6.52 7.76
C PHE A 122 -1.26 6.16 6.61
N TYR A 123 -0.36 7.07 6.23
CA TYR A 123 0.62 6.81 5.18
C TYR A 123 1.47 5.57 5.48
N LYS A 124 2.01 5.45 6.70
CA LYS A 124 2.82 4.29 7.13
C LYS A 124 2.00 3.00 7.12
N LEU A 125 0.77 3.03 7.63
CA LEU A 125 -0.11 1.85 7.65
C LEU A 125 -0.43 1.38 6.23
N LEU A 126 -0.86 2.29 5.34
CA LEU A 126 -1.17 1.98 3.94
C LEU A 126 0.05 1.45 3.19
N SER A 127 1.21 2.09 3.36
CA SER A 127 2.47 1.65 2.76
C SER A 127 2.87 0.25 3.23
N SER A 128 2.66 -0.08 4.51
CA SER A 128 2.94 -1.41 5.06
C SER A 128 2.07 -2.52 4.48
N GLN A 129 0.93 -2.15 3.87
CA GLN A 129 0.01 -3.07 3.18
C GLN A 129 0.20 -3.05 1.66
N ASN A 130 1.25 -2.39 1.14
CA ASN A 130 1.48 -2.17 -0.29
C ASN A 130 0.34 -1.42 -0.99
N ILE A 131 -0.44 -0.63 -0.25
CA ILE A 131 -1.49 0.22 -0.83
C ILE A 131 -0.83 1.50 -1.35
N SER A 132 -0.70 1.60 -2.67
CA SER A 132 -0.07 2.75 -3.32
C SER A 132 -1.02 3.93 -3.42
N LEU A 133 -0.59 5.07 -2.88
CA LEU A 133 -1.26 6.36 -2.99
C LEU A 133 -0.88 7.09 -4.27
N ASN A 134 -1.75 7.99 -4.72
CA ASN A 134 -1.42 8.92 -5.79
C ASN A 134 -0.34 9.94 -5.33
N ASP A 135 0.29 10.59 -6.29
CA ASP A 135 1.41 11.49 -6.00
C ASP A 135 1.01 12.76 -5.24
N LYS A 136 -0.24 13.20 -5.37
CA LYS A 136 -0.80 14.30 -4.57
C LYS A 136 -0.86 13.95 -3.07
N SER A 137 -1.38 12.76 -2.74
CA SER A 137 -1.48 12.28 -1.36
C SER A 137 -0.11 11.96 -0.76
N LYS A 138 0.83 11.46 -1.59
CA LYS A 138 2.23 11.33 -1.19
C LYS A 138 2.85 12.69 -0.87
N LEU A 139 2.61 13.73 -1.69
CA LEU A 139 3.09 15.08 -1.40
C LEU A 139 2.51 15.63 -0.08
N ILE A 140 1.21 15.43 0.16
CA ILE A 140 0.56 15.76 1.45
C ILE A 140 1.24 15.04 2.63
N SER A 141 1.57 13.75 2.46
CA SER A 141 2.25 12.95 3.47
C SER A 141 3.68 13.44 3.71
N LEU A 142 4.42 13.77 2.65
CA LEU A 142 5.75 14.36 2.72
C LEU A 142 5.73 15.68 3.48
N ARG A 143 4.81 16.58 3.15
CA ARG A 143 4.61 17.85 3.86
C ARG A 143 4.29 17.61 5.34
N SER A 144 3.45 16.62 5.63
CA SER A 144 3.11 16.25 7.02
C SER A 144 4.34 15.74 7.79
N PHE A 145 5.17 14.88 7.18
CA PHE A 145 6.44 14.44 7.76
C PHE A 145 7.37 15.60 8.08
N LEU A 146 7.53 16.56 7.16
CA LEU A 146 8.31 17.77 7.41
C LEU A 146 7.75 18.58 8.58
N LYS A 147 6.43 18.76 8.66
CA LYS A 147 5.77 19.50 9.75
C LYS A 147 5.99 18.88 11.13
N ILE A 148 6.10 17.55 11.21
CA ILE A 148 6.35 16.84 12.49
C ILE A 148 7.84 16.53 12.72
N GLY A 149 8.74 17.01 11.86
CA GLY A 149 10.19 16.84 12.00
C GLY A 149 10.74 15.48 11.55
N GLU A 150 9.92 14.60 10.98
CA GLU A 150 10.33 13.30 10.45
C GLU A 150 10.99 13.42 9.06
N ILE A 151 12.08 14.17 8.97
CA ILE A 151 12.72 14.53 7.70
C ILE A 151 13.25 13.32 6.91
N LYS A 152 13.69 12.25 7.58
CA LYS A 152 14.15 11.02 6.91
C LYS A 152 13.02 10.37 6.12
N GLU A 153 11.82 10.30 6.70
CA GLU A 153 10.65 9.75 6.03
C GLU A 153 10.23 10.61 4.84
N ALA A 154 10.25 11.95 5.00
CA ALA A 154 9.99 12.88 3.89
C ALA A 154 10.99 12.69 2.72
N GLN A 155 12.27 12.47 3.02
CA GLN A 155 13.31 12.23 2.01
C GLN A 155 13.12 10.90 1.28
N ASN A 156 12.79 9.84 2.01
CA ASN A 156 12.52 8.53 1.41
C ASN A 156 11.30 8.58 0.47
N LEU A 157 10.24 9.28 0.90
CA LEU A 157 9.01 9.39 0.14
C LEU A 157 9.17 10.19 -1.15
N LYS A 158 10.04 11.22 -1.15
CA LYS A 158 10.31 12.09 -2.31
C LYS A 158 10.64 11.31 -3.58
N GLU A 159 11.40 10.21 -3.50
CA GLU A 159 11.79 9.41 -4.68
C GLU A 159 10.63 8.61 -5.28
N SER A 160 9.56 8.37 -4.51
CA SER A 160 8.38 7.63 -4.98
C SER A 160 7.36 8.52 -5.73
N ILE A 161 7.58 9.83 -5.76
CA ILE A 161 6.72 10.83 -6.42
C ILE A 161 7.16 10.98 -7.89
N LYS A 162 6.30 10.54 -8.81
CA LYS A 162 6.60 10.41 -10.23
C LYS A 162 6.18 11.63 -11.05
N THR A 163 5.00 12.20 -10.77
CA THR A 163 4.47 13.37 -11.48
C THR A 163 5.47 14.54 -11.38
N PRO A 164 5.94 15.11 -12.50
CA PRO A 164 6.95 16.17 -12.50
C PRO A 164 6.59 17.38 -11.63
N LEU A 165 5.34 17.85 -11.70
CA LEU A 165 4.81 18.93 -10.87
C LEU A 165 5.07 18.67 -9.37
N TYR A 166 4.50 17.57 -8.86
CA TYR A 166 4.61 17.19 -7.45
C TYR A 166 6.05 16.85 -7.02
N ARG A 167 6.88 16.34 -7.94
CA ARG A 167 8.29 16.07 -7.66
C ARG A 167 9.07 17.35 -7.41
N TYR A 168 8.85 18.40 -8.21
CA TYR A 168 9.49 19.69 -8.00
C TYR A 168 8.96 20.37 -6.72
N GLU A 169 7.67 20.29 -6.43
CA GLU A 169 7.12 20.75 -5.14
C GLU A 169 7.78 20.04 -3.95
N ALA A 170 7.87 18.70 -3.99
CA ALA A 170 8.50 17.92 -2.93
C ALA A 170 9.98 18.32 -2.69
N LYS A 171 10.74 18.54 -3.77
CA LYS A 171 12.13 19.03 -3.68
C LYS A 171 12.18 20.44 -3.07
N GLY A 172 11.30 21.33 -3.52
CA GLY A 172 11.15 22.68 -2.98
C GLY A 172 10.89 22.67 -1.48
N ASP A 173 9.92 21.88 -1.04
CA ASP A 173 9.52 21.76 0.37
C ASP A 173 10.66 21.23 1.25
N ILE A 174 11.42 20.25 0.77
CA ILE A 174 12.58 19.71 1.51
C ILE A 174 13.70 20.76 1.61
N TYR A 175 14.02 21.47 0.53
CA TYR A 175 15.04 22.52 0.57
C TYR A 175 14.60 23.69 1.45
N PHE A 176 13.34 24.08 1.37
CA PHE A 176 12.77 25.12 2.22
C PHE A 176 12.87 24.76 3.69
N TYR A 177 12.50 23.53 4.06
CA TYR A 177 12.65 23.02 5.43
C TYR A 177 14.11 23.04 5.90
N LYS A 178 15.06 22.73 5.02
CA LYS A 178 16.51 22.80 5.27
C LYS A 178 17.09 24.21 5.26
N LYS A 179 16.26 25.25 5.04
CA LYS A 179 16.66 26.66 4.89
C LYS A 179 17.58 26.93 3.67
N ASP A 180 17.64 26.02 2.70
CA ASP A 180 18.29 26.25 1.40
C ASP A 180 17.31 26.94 0.45
N TYR A 181 17.01 28.21 0.75
CA TYR A 181 16.01 29.01 0.04
C TYR A 181 16.30 29.17 -1.46
N PRO A 182 17.57 29.34 -1.92
CA PRO A 182 17.85 29.43 -3.34
C PRO A 182 17.43 28.17 -4.11
N LYS A 183 17.76 26.97 -3.60
CA LYS A 183 17.33 25.71 -4.25
C LYS A 183 15.82 25.49 -4.10
N ALA A 184 15.22 25.88 -2.98
CA ALA A 184 13.78 25.83 -2.81
C ALA A 184 13.07 26.65 -3.89
N LYS A 185 13.46 27.93 -4.04
CA LYS A 185 12.94 28.86 -5.06
C LYS A 185 13.08 28.28 -6.46
N GLN A 186 14.25 27.74 -6.81
CA GLN A 186 14.49 27.14 -8.12
C GLN A 186 13.51 25.99 -8.42
N ASN A 187 13.23 25.13 -7.44
CA ASN A 187 12.31 24.01 -7.62
C ASN A 187 10.85 24.48 -7.70
N TYR A 188 10.44 25.46 -6.89
CA TYR A 188 9.10 26.04 -6.98
C TYR A 188 8.84 26.72 -8.32
N ILE A 189 9.83 27.43 -8.88
CA ILE A 189 9.71 28.01 -10.24
C ILE A 189 9.48 26.92 -11.29
N LYS A 190 10.18 25.79 -11.19
CA LYS A 190 9.98 24.65 -12.11
C LYS A 190 8.57 24.06 -11.97
N ALA A 191 8.06 23.94 -10.75
CA ALA A 191 6.68 23.49 -10.51
C ALA A 191 5.65 24.46 -11.09
N LEU A 192 5.84 25.77 -10.88
CA LEU A 192 4.95 26.82 -11.40
C LEU A 192 4.86 26.82 -12.93
N LYS A 193 6.00 26.69 -13.63
CA LYS A 193 6.02 26.59 -15.10
C LYS A 193 5.14 25.45 -15.60
N ILE A 194 5.24 24.27 -14.98
CA ILE A 194 4.44 23.09 -15.36
C ILE A 194 2.94 23.32 -15.12
N SER A 195 2.56 23.99 -14.03
CA SER A 195 1.16 24.31 -13.76
C SER A 195 0.60 25.27 -14.80
N TYR A 196 1.35 26.33 -15.10
CA TYR A 196 0.94 27.34 -16.07
C TYR A 196 0.74 26.77 -17.48
N ASP A 197 1.66 25.92 -17.94
CA ASP A 197 1.56 25.27 -19.25
C ASP A 197 0.32 24.38 -19.34
N LYS A 198 -0.05 23.70 -18.24
CA LYS A 198 -1.22 22.84 -18.18
C LYS A 198 -2.53 23.62 -18.26
N ASP A 199 -2.63 24.73 -17.53
CA ASP A 199 -3.83 25.57 -17.52
C ASP A 199 -4.03 26.24 -18.90
N THR A 200 -2.92 26.64 -19.54
CA THR A 200 -2.94 27.20 -20.90
C THR A 200 -3.47 26.18 -21.93
N LEU A 201 -3.02 24.93 -21.86
CA LEU A 201 -3.51 23.85 -22.73
C LEU A 201 -4.98 23.50 -22.48
N ALA A 202 -5.44 23.52 -21.23
CA ALA A 202 -6.83 23.23 -20.89
C ALA A 202 -7.80 24.30 -21.39
N ASN A 203 -7.37 25.55 -21.52
CA ASN A 203 -8.17 26.65 -22.04
C ASN A 203 -8.21 26.71 -23.58
N LEU A 204 -7.44 25.87 -24.27
CA LEU A 204 -7.39 25.77 -25.74
C LEU A 204 -8.17 24.57 -26.31
N LEU A 205 -8.72 23.70 -25.44
CA LEU A 205 -9.52 22.52 -25.77
C LEU A 205 -10.98 22.73 -25.37
#